data_AF-B2KBA6-F1
#
_entry.id   AF-B2KBA6-F1
#
_cell.length_a   1.000
_cell.length_b   1.000
_cell.length_c   1.000
_cell.angle_alpha   90.00
_cell.angle_beta   90.00
_cell.angle_gamma   90.00
#
_symmetry.space_group_name_H-M   'P 1'
#
loop_
_entity.id
_entity.type
_entity.pdbx_description
1 polymer ?
#
loop_
_entity_poly.entity_id
_entity_poly.type
_entity_poly.pdbx_seq_one_letter_code
_entity_poly.pdbx_strand_id
1 'polypeptide(L)'
;MDKFINNVKKKLKPRHIILAAMVLFVLFNGSLYGLIHNRIELAKLRKRNIELDKEFAELEKQLGKLESGDKKYLEDIARVKYHLSKPGEIEFRLVTQNKKSGE
;
A
#
# COMPACT_ATOMS: atom_id res chain seq x y z
N MET A 1 -20.23 -36.70 32.84
CA MET A 1 -19.91 -36.26 31.46
C MET A 1 -19.64 -37.45 30.54
N ASP A 2 -18.80 -38.41 30.95
CA ASP A 2 -18.31 -39.49 30.06
C ASP A 2 -19.39 -40.47 29.58
N LYS A 3 -20.40 -40.77 30.43
CA LYS A 3 -21.55 -41.60 30.04
C LYS A 3 -22.37 -40.99 28.90
N PHE A 4 -22.50 -39.67 28.86
CA PHE A 4 -23.27 -38.96 27.83
C PHE A 4 -22.52 -38.98 26.50
N ILE A 5 -21.22 -38.69 26.51
CA ILE A 5 -20.34 -38.73 25.33
C ILE A 5 -20.32 -40.13 24.71
N ASN A 6 -20.24 -41.18 25.54
CA ASN A 6 -20.21 -42.56 25.06
C ASN A 6 -21.55 -43.02 24.46
N ASN A 7 -22.69 -42.58 25.00
CA ASN A 7 -24.00 -42.87 24.41
C ASN A 7 -24.21 -42.19 23.06
N VAL A 8 -23.68 -40.98 22.88
CA VAL A 8 -23.70 -40.25 21.61
C VAL A 8 -22.80 -40.95 20.58
N LYS A 9 -21.57 -41.32 20.96
CA LYS A 9 -20.66 -42.12 20.11
C LYS A 9 -21.26 -43.48 19.69
N LYS A 10 -22.03 -44.13 20.56
CA LYS A 10 -22.68 -45.43 20.29
C LYS A 10 -23.80 -45.34 19.25
N LYS A 11 -24.42 -44.17 19.07
CA LYS A 11 -25.50 -43.92 18.10
C LYS A 11 -24.99 -43.32 16.78
N LEU A 12 -23.88 -42.58 16.80
CA LEU A 12 -23.28 -41.98 15.60
C LEU A 12 -22.36 -42.98 14.90
N LYS A 13 -22.83 -43.51 13.77
CA LYS A 13 -21.99 -44.37 12.92
C LYS A 13 -20.80 -43.56 12.37
N PRO A 14 -19.57 -44.10 12.36
CA PRO A 14 -18.37 -43.38 11.95
C PRO A 14 -18.48 -42.78 10.53
N ARG A 15 -19.26 -43.41 9.64
CA ARG A 15 -19.54 -42.89 8.29
C ARG A 15 -20.15 -41.48 8.28
N HIS A 16 -21.02 -41.15 9.24
CA HIS A 16 -21.67 -39.82 9.29
C HIS A 16 -20.71 -38.76 9.82
N ILE A 17 -19.82 -39.13 10.74
CA ILE A 17 -18.78 -38.24 11.26
C ILE A 17 -17.77 -37.91 10.15
N ILE A 18 -17.36 -38.92 9.37
CA ILE A 18 -16.45 -38.75 8.23
C ILE A 18 -17.11 -37.87 7.16
N LEU A 19 -18.39 -38.09 6.83
CA LEU A 19 -19.11 -37.28 5.86
C LEU A 19 -19.24 -35.83 6.32
N ALA A 20 -19.59 -35.59 7.59
CA ALA A 20 -19.66 -34.23 8.15
C ALA A 20 -18.30 -33.52 8.15
N ALA A 21 -17.22 -34.25 8.48
CA ALA A 21 -15.86 -33.72 8.42
C ALA A 21 -15.45 -33.36 6.98
N MET A 22 -15.81 -34.19 6.00
CA MET A 22 -15.52 -33.94 4.59
C MET A 22 -16.25 -32.71 4.06
N VAL A 23 -17.52 -32.53 4.43
CA VAL A 23 -18.30 -31.33 4.07
C VAL A 23 -17.69 -30.07 4.71
N LEU A 24 -17.33 -30.13 5.99
CA LEU A 24 -16.64 -29.01 6.65
C LEU A 24 -15.29 -28.70 6.00
N PHE A 25 -14.50 -29.72 5.67
CA PHE A 25 -13.22 -29.53 4.99
C PHE A 25 -13.39 -28.81 3.65
N VAL A 26 -14.35 -29.23 2.81
CA VAL A 26 -14.63 -28.57 1.53
C VAL A 26 -15.09 -27.12 1.71
N LEU A 27 -15.94 -26.84 2.71
CA LEU A 27 -16.42 -25.48 2.98
C LEU A 27 -15.32 -24.55 3.52
N PHE A 28 -14.38 -25.08 4.32
CA PHE A 28 -13.38 -24.26 5.01
C PHE A 28 -12.05 -24.11 4.27
N ASN A 29 -11.66 -25.04 3.39
CA ASN A 29 -10.30 -25.06 2.82
C ASN A 29 -9.91 -23.89 1.91
N GLY A 30 -10.85 -23.29 1.19
CA GLY A 30 -10.52 -22.27 0.17
C GLY A 30 -11.30 -20.97 0.31
N SER A 31 -12.54 -21.03 0.80
CA SER A 31 -13.46 -19.90 0.74
C SER A 31 -13.08 -18.77 1.69
N LEU A 32 -12.75 -19.09 2.95
CA LEU A 32 -12.53 -18.06 3.98
C LEU A 32 -11.21 -17.32 3.79
N TYR A 33 -10.13 -18.04 3.45
CA TYR A 33 -8.83 -17.43 3.22
C TYR A 33 -8.88 -16.46 2.03
N GLY A 34 -9.49 -16.87 0.91
CA GLY A 34 -9.69 -16.01 -0.25
C GLY A 34 -10.51 -14.77 0.07
N LEU A 35 -11.61 -14.91 0.83
CA LEU A 35 -12.43 -13.78 1.24
C LEU A 35 -11.67 -12.77 2.12
N ILE A 36 -10.89 -13.25 3.09
CA ILE A 36 -10.10 -12.39 3.96
C ILE A 36 -9.00 -11.68 3.16
N HIS A 37 -8.28 -12.42 2.32
CA HIS A 37 -7.25 -11.88 1.45
C HIS A 37 -7.82 -10.80 0.52
N ASN A 38 -8.92 -11.10 -0.17
CA ASN A 38 -9.60 -10.16 -1.07
C ASN A 38 -10.07 -8.90 -0.34
N ARG A 39 -10.55 -9.02 0.92
CA ARG A 39 -10.92 -7.86 1.72
C ARG A 39 -9.72 -6.98 2.07
N ILE A 40 -8.59 -7.59 2.42
CA ILE A 40 -7.35 -6.86 2.71
C ILE A 40 -6.83 -6.17 1.45
N GLU A 41 -6.83 -6.86 0.31
CA GLU A 41 -6.42 -6.29 -0.97
C GLU A 41 -7.33 -5.13 -1.39
N LEU A 42 -8.65 -5.28 -1.27
CA LEU A 42 -9.60 -4.20 -1.51
C LEU A 42 -9.34 -2.99 -0.61
N ALA A 43 -9.00 -3.20 0.66
CA ALA A 43 -8.66 -2.11 1.57
C ALA A 43 -7.36 -1.41 1.14
N LYS A 44 -6.34 -2.16 0.71
CA LYS A 44 -5.09 -1.60 0.17
C LYS A 44 -5.34 -0.80 -1.11
N LEU A 45 -6.11 -1.34 -2.05
CA LEU A 45 -6.46 -0.68 -3.30
C LEU A 45 -7.24 0.62 -3.06
N ARG A 46 -8.20 0.62 -2.12
CA ARG A 46 -8.92 1.83 -1.73
C ARG A 46 -8.00 2.91 -1.17
N LYS A 47 -7.05 2.55 -0.31
CA LYS A 47 -6.07 3.50 0.21
C LYS A 47 -5.22 4.09 -0.92
N ARG A 48 -4.78 3.26 -1.86
CA ARG A 48 -4.04 3.71 -3.04
C ARG A 48 -4.84 4.65 -3.92
N ASN A 49 -6.11 4.33 -4.21
CA ASN A 49 -6.96 5.25 -4.95
C ASN A 49 -7.09 6.62 -4.27
N ILE A 50 -7.29 6.65 -2.95
CA ILE A 50 -7.36 7.93 -2.21
C ILE A 50 -6.03 8.70 -2.28
N GLU A 51 -4.90 8.00 -2.26
CA GLU A 51 -3.56 8.57 -2.43
C GLU A 51 -3.40 9.17 -3.84
N LEU A 52 -3.73 8.40 -4.88
CA LEU A 52 -3.69 8.85 -6.27
C LEU A 52 -4.63 10.03 -6.53
N ASP A 53 -5.83 10.04 -5.97
CA ASP A 53 -6.79 11.15 -6.13
C ASP A 53 -6.24 12.45 -5.53
N LYS A 54 -5.51 12.36 -4.41
CA LYS A 54 -4.84 13.51 -3.80
C LYS A 54 -3.67 13.99 -4.63
N GLU A 55 -2.83 13.08 -5.11
CA GLU A 55 -1.71 13.41 -5.99
C GLU A 55 -2.21 14.07 -7.28
N PHE A 56 -3.27 13.53 -7.88
CA PHE A 56 -3.90 14.11 -9.05
C PHE A 56 -4.40 15.53 -8.79
N ALA A 57 -5.14 15.75 -7.69
CA ALA A 57 -5.63 17.08 -7.34
C ALA A 57 -4.50 18.08 -7.06
N GLU A 58 -3.36 17.62 -6.52
CA GLU A 58 -2.18 18.46 -6.35
C GLU A 58 -1.51 18.81 -7.68
N LEU A 59 -1.34 17.83 -8.56
CA LEU A 59 -0.79 18.03 -9.90
C LEU A 59 -1.67 18.97 -10.73
N GLU A 60 -3.00 18.82 -10.64
CA GLU A 60 -3.94 19.69 -11.34
C GLU A 60 -3.83 21.14 -10.87
N LYS A 61 -3.67 21.37 -9.55
CA LYS A 61 -3.39 22.71 -9.01
C LYS A 61 -2.06 23.27 -9.49
N GLN A 62 -1.02 22.43 -9.57
CA GLN A 62 0.27 22.84 -10.10
C GLN A 62 0.11 23.23 -11.57
N LEU A 63 -0.50 22.38 -12.40
CA LEU A 63 -0.78 22.65 -13.80
C LEU A 63 -1.52 23.98 -13.99
N GLY A 64 -2.57 24.22 -13.21
CA GLY A 64 -3.30 25.48 -13.25
C GLY A 64 -2.44 26.71 -12.96
N LYS A 65 -1.46 26.62 -12.03
CA LYS A 65 -0.50 27.71 -11.76
C LYS A 65 0.47 27.95 -12.93
N LEU A 66 0.90 26.88 -13.61
CA LEU A 66 1.71 27.02 -14.84
C LEU A 66 0.90 27.70 -15.95
N GLU A 67 -0.34 27.24 -16.18
CA GLU A 67 -1.22 27.77 -17.23
C GLU A 67 -1.63 29.22 -16.97
N SER A 68 -1.85 29.60 -15.71
CA SER A 68 -2.15 30.99 -15.34
C SER A 68 -0.94 31.93 -15.45
N GLY A 69 0.25 31.41 -15.74
CA GLY A 69 1.48 32.20 -15.86
C GLY A 69 1.91 32.84 -14.53
N ASP A 70 1.70 32.16 -13.40
CA ASP A 70 2.10 32.68 -12.09
C ASP A 70 3.64 32.85 -12.05
N LYS A 71 4.07 34.12 -12.13
CA LYS A 71 5.50 34.48 -12.20
C LYS A 71 6.31 33.93 -11.03
N LYS A 72 5.73 33.89 -9.83
CA LYS A 72 6.45 33.44 -8.63
C LYS A 72 6.69 31.94 -8.70
N TYR A 73 5.68 31.18 -9.11
CA TYR A 73 5.78 29.74 -9.25
C TYR A 73 6.76 29.34 -10.37
N LEU A 74 6.75 30.05 -11.50
CA LEU A 74 7.73 29.84 -12.59
C LEU A 74 9.16 30.20 -12.17
N GLU A 75 9.35 31.27 -11.41
CA GLU A 75 10.65 31.64 -10.83
C GLU A 75 11.15 30.54 -9.90
N ASP A 76 10.32 30.05 -8.99
CA ASP A 76 10.69 28.98 -8.06
C ASP A 76 11.09 27.69 -8.80
N ILE A 77 10.35 27.28 -9.84
CA ILE A 77 10.72 26.14 -10.69
C ILE A 77 12.06 26.38 -11.40
N ALA A 78 12.26 27.57 -11.99
CA ALA A 78 13.49 27.89 -12.70
C ALA A 78 14.69 27.86 -11.74
N ARG A 79 14.52 28.35 -10.51
CA ARG A 79 15.57 28.35 -9.48
C ARG A 79 15.97 26.95 -9.07
N VAL A 80 15.01 26.04 -8.88
CA VAL A 80 15.31 24.63 -8.59
C VAL A 80 15.99 23.94 -9.77
N LYS A 81 15.47 24.13 -11.00
CA LYS A 81 15.96 23.43 -12.20
C LYS A 81 17.35 23.90 -12.65
N TYR A 82 17.65 25.19 -12.51
CA TYR A 82 18.90 25.80 -12.95
C TYR A 82 19.85 26.15 -11.81
N HIS A 83 19.52 25.75 -10.57
CA HIS A 83 20.30 26.04 -9.37
C HIS A 83 20.59 27.55 -9.19
N LEU A 84 19.60 28.40 -9.45
CA LEU A 84 19.74 29.86 -9.39
C LEU A 84 19.44 30.37 -7.98
N SER A 85 20.38 31.11 -7.41
CA SER A 85 20.26 31.79 -6.11
C SER A 85 19.78 33.24 -6.28
N LYS A 86 19.13 33.79 -5.25
CA LYS A 86 18.72 35.21 -5.22
C LYS A 86 19.86 36.05 -4.64
N PRO A 87 20.00 37.34 -5.03
CA PRO A 87 20.95 38.23 -4.37
C PRO A 87 20.76 38.23 -2.85
N GLY A 88 21.80 37.84 -2.11
CA GLY A 88 21.81 37.75 -0.65
C GLY A 88 21.67 36.34 -0.06
N GLU A 89 21.52 35.29 -0.88
CA GLU A 89 21.49 33.90 -0.42
C GLU A 89 22.88 33.24 -0.45
N ILE A 90 23.10 32.26 0.44
CA ILE A 90 24.36 31.51 0.56
C ILE A 90 24.27 30.25 -0.31
N GLU A 91 25.12 30.14 -1.34
CA GLU A 91 25.26 28.92 -2.14
C GLU A 91 26.17 27.91 -1.45
N PHE A 92 25.65 26.72 -1.13
CA PHE A 92 26.46 25.60 -0.65
C PHE A 92 26.88 24.73 -1.83
N ARG A 93 28.17 24.74 -2.18
CA ARG A 93 28.75 23.83 -3.17
C ARG A 93 29.43 22.66 -2.47
N LEU A 94 28.90 21.46 -2.67
CA LEU A 94 29.53 20.24 -2.18
C LEU A 94 30.72 19.89 -3.07
N VAL A 95 31.93 20.19 -2.61
CA VAL A 95 33.13 19.70 -3.26
C VAL A 95 33.35 18.26 -2.78
N THR A 96 32.99 17.28 -3.60
CA THR A 96 33.39 15.89 -3.36
C THR A 96 34.91 15.83 -3.47
N GLN A 97 35.58 15.70 -2.33
CA GLN A 97 37.00 15.38 -2.28
C GLN A 97 37.16 14.03 -2.99
N ASN A 98 37.60 14.06 -4.26
CA ASN A 98 38.00 12.88 -4.98
C ASN A 98 39.24 12.35 -4.25
N LYS A 99 39.01 11.44 -3.30
CA LYS A 99 40.06 10.74 -2.57
C LYS A 99 40.81 9.93 -3.61
N LYS A 100 41.87 10.54 -4.17
CA LYS A 100 42.86 9.85 -4.99
C LYS A 100 43.30 8.65 -4.16
N SER A 101 42.82 7.47 -4.55
CA SER A 101 43.42 6.20 -4.21
C SER A 101 44.87 6.31 -4.69
N GLY A 102 45.77 6.56 -3.75
CA GLY A 102 47.19 6.49 -4.00
C GLY A 102 47.50 5.10 -4.52
N GLU A 103 48.02 5.08 -5.74
CA GLU A 103 48.92 4.02 -6.23
C GLU A 103 50.17 3.95 -5.35
#